data_AF-A0A843YNC1-F1
#
_entry.id   AF-A0A843YNC1-F1
#
_cell.length_a   1.000
_cell.length_b   1.000
_cell.length_c   1.000
_cell.angle_alpha   90.00
_cell.angle_beta   90.00
_cell.angle_gamma   90.00
#
_symmetry.space_group_name_H-M   'P 1'
#
loop_
_entity.id
_entity.type
_entity.pdbx_description
1 polymer ?
#
loop_
_entity_poly.entity_id
_entity_poly.type
_entity_poly.pdbx_seq_one_letter_code
_entity_poly.pdbx_strand_id
1 'polypeptide(L)' 'MQINTVWAQRLQANFGVTATMITHDFCWSMRAGAYILRYEINSANGSFWDGVGHYHSRTPKFKMEYIDRVYQNSLRF' A
#
# COMPACT_ATOMS: atom_id res chain seq x y z
N MET A 1 -7.23 -5.40 0.13
CA MET A 1 -6.32 -4.30 -0.31
C MET A 1 -5.75 -4.64 -1.68
N GLN A 2 -5.50 -3.65 -2.55
CA GLN A 2 -4.82 -3.89 -3.84
C GLN A 2 -3.32 -4.03 -3.59
N ILE A 3 -2.82 -5.27 -3.53
CA ILE A 3 -1.41 -5.60 -3.27
C ILE A 3 -0.86 -6.30 -4.51
N ASN A 4 0.20 -5.74 -5.09
CA ASN A 4 0.81 -6.28 -6.31
C ASN A 4 1.80 -7.43 -6.01
N THR A 5 2.24 -8.11 -7.06
CA THR A 5 3.13 -9.28 -6.97
C THR A 5 4.51 -8.96 -6.37
N VAL A 6 5.04 -7.75 -6.60
CA VAL A 6 6.31 -7.30 -6.01
C VAL A 6 6.21 -7.29 -4.48
N TRP A 7 5.11 -6.73 -3.96
CA TRP A 7 4.86 -6.74 -2.52
C TRP A 7 4.57 -8.13 -1.98
N ALA A 8 3.79 -8.95 -2.69
CA ALA A 8 3.52 -10.32 -2.27
C ALA A 8 4.81 -11.15 -2.16
N GLN A 9 5.73 -11.04 -3.13
CA GLN A 9 7.03 -11.70 -3.09
C GLN A 9 7.89 -11.23 -1.91
N ARG A 10 7.94 -9.91 -1.67
CA ARG A 10 8.69 -9.34 -0.54
C ARG A 10 8.13 -9.78 0.82
N LEU A 11 6.81 -9.80 0.96
CA LEU A 11 6.15 -10.24 2.19
C LEU A 11 6.36 -11.74 2.46
N GLN A 12 6.32 -12.57 1.42
CA GLN A 12 6.68 -13.98 1.51
C GLN A 12 8.12 -14.16 1.96
N ALA A 13 9.07 -13.47 1.32
CA ALA A 13 10.49 -13.62 1.59
C ALA A 13 10.88 -13.15 3.00
N ASN A 14 10.28 -12.06 3.47
CA ASN A 14 10.68 -11.44 4.74
C ASN A 14 9.88 -11.94 5.95
N PHE A 15 8.64 -12.39 5.75
CA PHE A 15 7.71 -12.69 6.84
C PHE A 15 6.95 -14.01 6.69
N GLY A 16 7.16 -14.76 5.60
CA GLY A 16 6.42 -15.99 5.32
C GLY A 16 4.94 -15.77 4.95
N VAL A 17 4.53 -14.52 4.70
CA VAL A 17 3.14 -14.19 4.35
C VAL A 17 2.90 -14.49 2.88
N THR A 18 2.13 -15.54 2.61
CA THR A 18 1.88 -16.03 1.25
C THR A 18 0.88 -15.15 0.49
N ALA A 19 0.95 -15.18 -0.84
CA ALA A 19 -0.07 -14.58 -1.70
C ALA A 19 -1.47 -15.12 -1.38
N THR A 20 -1.59 -16.43 -1.12
CA THR A 20 -2.86 -17.07 -0.75
C THR A 20 -3.46 -16.47 0.52
N MET A 21 -2.64 -16.22 1.55
CA MET A 21 -3.09 -15.55 2.78
C MET A 21 -3.60 -14.14 2.47
N ILE A 22 -2.88 -13.38 1.65
CA ILE A 22 -3.25 -12.00 1.30
C ILE A 22 -4.56 -11.93 0.50
N THR A 23 -4.82 -12.91 -0.37
CA THR A 23 -5.99 -12.90 -1.27
C THR A 23 -7.23 -13.58 -0.68
N HIS A 24 -7.07 -14.55 0.22
CA HIS A 24 -8.20 -15.35 0.76
C HIS A 24 -8.52 -15.07 2.23
N ASP A 25 -7.64 -14.40 2.97
CA ASP A 25 -7.89 -13.99 4.35
C ASP A 25 -7.93 -12.46 4.45
N PHE A 26 -9.08 -11.94 4.85
CA PHE A 26 -9.32 -10.51 4.99
C PHE A 26 -8.37 -9.84 6.00
N CYS A 27 -8.12 -10.48 7.14
CA CYS A 27 -7.23 -9.97 8.18
C CYS A 27 -5.80 -9.87 7.65
N TRP A 28 -5.34 -10.87 6.89
CA TRP A 28 -4.02 -10.82 6.25
C TRP A 28 -3.95 -9.77 5.14
N SER A 29 -5.01 -9.62 4.33
CA SER A 29 -5.11 -8.55 3.32
C SER A 29 -4.96 -7.15 3.96
N MET A 30 -5.63 -6.92 5.09
CA MET A 30 -5.58 -5.64 5.79
C MET A 30 -4.24 -5.40 6.48
N ARG A 31 -3.68 -6.40 7.17
CA ARG A 31 -2.34 -6.30 7.79
C ARG A 31 -1.26 -6.00 6.76
N ALA A 32 -1.27 -6.71 5.63
CA ALA A 32 -0.30 -6.50 4.56
C ALA A 32 -0.43 -5.08 3.98
N GLY A 33 -1.65 -4.62 3.69
CA GLY A 33 -1.88 -3.26 3.18
C GLY A 33 -1.42 -2.17 4.16
N ALA A 34 -1.73 -2.32 5.45
CA ALA A 34 -1.30 -1.39 6.49
C ALA A 34 0.23 -1.34 6.65
N TYR A 35 0.88 -2.51 6.60
CA TYR A 35 2.34 -2.60 6.62
C TYR A 35 2.97 -1.86 5.44
N ILE A 36 2.48 -2.11 4.21
CA ILE A 36 2.99 -1.47 2.99
C ILE A 36 2.82 0.04 3.07
N LEU A 37 1.65 0.51 3.51
CA LEU A 37 1.39 1.95 3.66
C LEU A 37 2.38 2.58 4.66
N ARG A 38 2.58 1.96 5.83
CA ARG A 38 3.54 2.48 6.81
C ARG A 38 4.97 2.46 6.29
N TYR A 39 5.35 1.41 5.58
CA TYR A 39 6.66 1.31 4.94
C TYR A 39 6.88 2.49 3.98
N GLU A 40 5.90 2.79 3.13
CA GLU A 40 6.02 3.86 2.14
C GLU A 40 6.05 5.25 2.78
N ILE A 41 5.25 5.49 3.84
CA ILE A 41 5.32 6.72 4.64
C ILE A 41 6.72 6.91 5.24
N ASN A 42 7.29 5.86 5.82
CA ASN A 42 8.64 5.92 6.38
C ASN A 42 9.67 6.23 5.27
N SER A 43 9.53 5.63 4.09
CA SER A 43 10.42 5.88 2.94
C SER A 43 10.30 7.30 2.36
N ALA A 44 9.15 7.95 2.59
CA ALA A 44 8.87 9.32 2.19
C ALA A 44 9.23 10.34 3.29
N ASN A 45 10.20 10.01 4.16
CA ASN A 45 10.62 10.86 5.29
C ASN A 45 9.46 11.28 6.21
N GLY A 46 8.45 10.41 6.36
CA GLY A 46 7.28 10.66 7.19
C GLY A 46 6.16 11.45 6.50
N SER A 47 6.32 11.85 5.23
CA SER A 47 5.24 12.49 4.46
C SER A 47 4.09 11.51 4.25
N PHE A 48 2.94 11.80 4.87
CA PHE A 48 1.75 10.95 4.77
C PHE A 48 1.25 10.84 3.34
N TRP A 49 1.05 11.97 2.66
CA TRP A 49 0.50 11.99 1.31
C TRP A 49 1.45 11.39 0.27
N ASP A 50 2.76 11.62 0.39
CA ASP A 50 3.72 10.93 -0.47
C ASP A 50 3.71 9.42 -0.22
N GLY A 51 3.61 8.98 1.04
CA GLY A 51 3.47 7.56 1.37
C GLY A 51 2.20 6.92 0.77
N VAL A 52 1.06 7.62 0.84
CA VAL A 52 -0.19 7.19 0.19
C VAL A 52 -0.02 7.08 -1.32
N GLY A 53 0.63 8.05 -1.96
CA GLY A 53 0.92 7.99 -3.39
C GLY A 53 1.86 6.84 -3.76
N HIS A 54 2.95 6.68 -3.01
CA HIS A 54 3.95 5.64 -3.23
C HIS A 54 3.40 4.23 -3.02
N TYR A 55 2.38 4.04 -2.17
CA TYR A 55 1.65 2.77 -2.05
C TYR A 55 1.20 2.26 -3.42
N HIS A 56 0.75 3.17 -4.29
CA HIS A 56 0.32 2.84 -5.64
C HIS A 56 1.47 2.88 -6.65
N SER A 57 2.21 4.00 -6.68
CA SER A 57 3.33 4.19 -7.62
C SER A 57 4.25 5.32 -7.17
N ARG A 58 5.55 5.16 -7.37
CA ARG A 58 6.54 6.25 -7.21
C ARG A 58 6.70 7.11 -8.46
N THR A 59 6.05 6.76 -9.56
CA THR A 59 6.06 7.59 -10.78
C THR A 59 5.20 8.84 -10.55
N PRO A 60 5.71 10.07 -10.73
CA PRO A 60 5.01 11.29 -10.31
C PRO A 60 3.57 11.41 -10.81
N LYS A 61 3.31 11.13 -12.09
CA LYS A 61 1.96 11.18 -12.67
C LYS A 61 0.97 10.27 -11.93
N PHE A 62 1.27 8.98 -11.84
CA PHE A 62 0.39 7.99 -11.21
C PHE A 62 0.29 8.18 -9.68
N LYS A 63 1.36 8.68 -9.05
CA LYS A 63 1.38 9.06 -7.64
C LYS A 63 0.32 10.12 -7.35
N MET A 64 0.32 11.22 -8.11
CA MET A 64 -0.58 12.34 -7.91
C MET A 64 -2.05 11.95 -8.19
N GLU A 65 -2.30 11.26 -9.30
CA GLU A 65 -3.64 10.76 -9.64
C GLU A 65 -4.22 9.86 -8.54
N TYR A 66 -3.38 9.04 -7.90
CA TYR A 66 -3.80 8.19 -6.79
C TYR A 66 -4.11 8.98 -5.52
N ILE A 67 -3.23 9.93 -5.17
CA ILE A 67 -3.43 10.82 -4.01
C ILE A 67 -4.76 11.55 -4.13
N ASP A 68 -5.03 12.17 -5.28
CA ASP A 68 -6.27 12.91 -5.51
C ASP A 68 -7.49 12.02 -5.32
N ARG A 69 -7.49 10.81 -5.88
CA ARG A 69 -8.60 9.86 -5.71
C ARG A 69 -8.81 9.47 -4.25
N VAL A 70 -7.74 9.18 -3.51
CA VAL A 70 -7.85 8.81 -2.09
C VAL A 70 -8.33 10.00 -1.26
N TYR A 71 -7.81 11.20 -1.51
CA TYR A 71 -8.23 12.42 -0.85
C TYR A 71 -9.72 12.70 -1.07
N GLN A 72 -10.19 12.66 -2.32
CA GLN A 72 -11.61 12.86 -2.64
C GLN A 72 -12.51 11.80 -1.97
N ASN A 73 -12.03 10.56 -1.84
CA ASN A 73 -12.76 9.52 -1.13
C ASN A 73 -12.80 9.75 0.40
N SER A 74 -11.75 10.32 0.99
CA SER A 74 -11.71 10.61 2.43
C SER A 74 -12.67 11.73 2.85
N LEU A 75 -13.06 12.62 1.95
CA LEU A 75 -14.01 13.70 2.21
C LEU A 75 -15.48 13.24 2.21
N ARG A 76 -15.75 11.98 1.87
CA ARG A 76 -17.11 11.42 1.78
C ARG A 76 -17.59 10.77 3.10
N PHE A 77 -16.76 10.82 4.13
CA PHE A 77 -17.01 10.30 5.48
C PHE A 77 -16.87 11.43 6.50
#